data_AF-A0A9X4DHJ1-F1
#
_entry.id   AF-A0A9X4DHJ1-F1
#
_cell.length_a   1.000
_cell.length_b   1.000
_cell.length_c   1.000
_cell.angle_alpha   90.00
_cell.angle_beta   90.00
_cell.angle_gamma   90.00
#
_symmetry.space_group_name_H-M   'P 1'
#
loop_
_entity.id
_entity.type
_entity.pdbx_description
1 polymer ?
#
loop_
_entity_poly.entity_id
_entity_poly.type
_entity_poly.pdbx_seq_one_letter_code
_entity_poly.pdbx_strand_id
1 'polypeptide(L)' 'PTGNAAVTMVVREAIGVVGLVLPWNFPLLMLAWKIAPSLAAGCSIVVKPAKETTLSALRVAELAHEAGIPAGVFNLV' A
#
# COMPACT_ATOMS: atom_id res chain seq x y z
N PRO A 1 -18.15 -35.76 -1.68
CA PRO A 1 -18.11 -34.95 -2.92
C PRO A 1 -19.29 -33.96 -2.93
N THR A 2 -19.05 -32.69 -3.24
CA THR A 2 -20.12 -31.70 -3.42
C THR A 2 -21.04 -32.13 -4.57
N GLY A 3 -22.36 -31.96 -4.42
CA GLY A 3 -23.34 -32.43 -5.41
C GLY A 3 -23.38 -31.59 -6.70
N ASN A 4 -23.99 -32.11 -7.77
CA ASN A 4 -24.02 -31.52 -9.11
C ASN A 4 -24.55 -30.08 -9.22
N ALA A 5 -25.25 -29.56 -8.20
CA ALA A 5 -25.80 -28.21 -8.17
C ALA A 5 -24.96 -27.22 -7.33
N ALA A 6 -23.81 -27.65 -6.78
CA ALA A 6 -22.99 -26.79 -5.93
C ALA A 6 -22.12 -25.83 -6.75
N VAL A 7 -22.25 -24.53 -6.50
CA VAL A 7 -21.34 -23.49 -7.02
C VAL A 7 -20.29 -23.18 -5.95
N THR A 8 -19.02 -23.32 -6.30
CA THR A 8 -17.90 -22.93 -5.43
C THR A 8 -17.33 -21.61 -5.92
N MET A 9 -17.15 -20.63 -5.03
CA MET A 9 -16.57 -19.34 -5.37
C MET A 9 -15.33 -19.05 -4.53
N VAL A 10 -14.36 -18.35 -5.14
CA VAL A 10 -13.20 -17.79 -4.45
C VAL A 10 -13.30 -16.28 -4.51
N VAL A 11 -13.32 -15.64 -3.34
CA VAL A 11 -13.32 -14.18 -3.21
C VAL A 11 -11.92 -13.73 -2.80
N ARG A 12 -11.43 -12.63 -3.37
CA ARG A 12 -10.19 -11.98 -2.96
C ARG A 12 -10.52 -10.70 -2.23
N GLU A 13 -10.04 -10.58 -1.01
CA GLU A 13 -10.24 -9.42 -0.15
C GLU A 13 -8.90 -8.81 0.23
N ALA A 14 -8.91 -7.52 0.56
CA ALA A 14 -7.74 -6.86 1.11
C ALA A 14 -7.30 -7.57 2.40
N ILE A 15 -5.98 -7.70 2.60
CA ILE A 15 -5.45 -8.32 3.82
C ILE A 15 -5.58 -7.40 5.05
N GLY A 16 -5.89 -6.11 4.85
CA GLY A 16 -6.02 -5.11 5.90
C GLY A 16 -4.86 -4.10 5.91
N VAL A 17 -4.19 -3.95 7.06
CA VAL A 17 -3.08 -3.00 7.23
C VAL A 17 -1.75 -3.66 6.90
N VAL A 18 -0.92 -3.01 6.08
CA VAL A 18 0.41 -3.52 5.70
C VAL A 18 1.54 -2.53 5.99
N GLY A 19 2.66 -3.05 6.48
CA GLY A 19 3.90 -2.29 6.70
C GLY A 19 4.82 -2.35 5.49
N LEU A 20 5.31 -1.20 5.02
CA LEU A 20 6.14 -1.05 3.83
C LEU A 20 7.51 -0.45 4.19
N VAL A 21 8.52 -1.30 4.41
CA VAL A 21 9.91 -0.85 4.62
C VAL A 21 10.63 -0.73 3.28
N LEU A 22 11.28 0.42 3.04
CA LEU A 22 11.91 0.74 1.75
C LEU A 22 13.45 0.82 1.86
N PRO A 23 14.18 0.39 0.82
CA PRO A 23 15.62 0.64 0.70
C PRO A 23 15.92 2.05 0.14
N TRP A 24 17.20 2.44 0.18
CA TRP A 24 17.68 3.78 -0.20
C TRP A 24 18.06 3.96 -1.68
N ASN A 25 18.16 2.89 -2.46
CA ASN A 25 18.78 2.92 -3.80
C ASN A 25 17.91 3.59 -4.88
N PHE A 26 16.59 3.40 -4.83
CA PHE A 26 15.64 4.09 -5.72
C PHE A 26 14.41 4.56 -4.93
N PRO A 27 14.54 5.60 -4.08
CA PRO A 27 13.59 5.90 -3.01
C PRO A 27 12.14 6.07 -3.51
N LEU A 28 11.95 6.87 -4.56
CA LEU A 28 10.63 7.12 -5.12
C LEU A 28 10.07 5.91 -5.88
N LEU A 29 10.91 5.20 -6.65
CA LEU A 29 10.49 4.02 -7.41
C LEU A 29 10.11 2.86 -6.48
N MET A 30 10.92 2.60 -5.44
CA MET A 30 10.68 1.56 -4.44
C MET A 30 9.42 1.85 -3.62
N LEU A 31 9.18 3.12 -3.30
CA LEU A 31 7.92 3.56 -2.72
C LEU A 31 6.75 3.23 -3.66
N ALA A 32 6.79 3.69 -4.92
CA ALA A 32 5.74 3.48 -5.90
C ALA A 32 5.38 1.99 -6.08
N TRP A 33 6.40 1.14 -6.20
CA TRP A 33 6.23 -0.32 -6.33
C TRP A 33 5.53 -0.99 -5.16
N LYS A 34 5.55 -0.37 -3.97
CA LYS A 34 4.91 -0.94 -2.78
C LYS A 34 3.56 -0.30 -2.50
N ILE A 35 3.42 1.01 -2.65
CA ILE A 35 2.15 1.69 -2.36
C ILE A 35 1.10 1.41 -3.42
N ALA A 36 1.48 1.37 -4.71
CA ALA A 36 0.51 1.20 -5.81
C ALA A 36 -0.24 -0.13 -5.73
N PRO A 37 0.41 -1.32 -5.65
CA PRO A 37 -0.32 -2.57 -5.54
C PRO A 37 -1.05 -2.73 -4.20
N SER A 38 -0.53 -2.17 -3.10
CA SER A 38 -1.18 -2.27 -1.79
C SER A 38 -2.49 -1.48 -1.74
N LEU A 39 -2.48 -0.23 -2.23
CA LEU A 39 -3.67 0.60 -2.30
C LEU A 39 -4.68 0.05 -3.32
N ALA A 40 -4.20 -0.45 -4.48
CA ALA A 40 -5.06 -1.08 -5.48
C ALA A 40 -5.75 -2.35 -4.97
N ALA A 41 -5.10 -3.10 -4.07
CA ALA A 41 -5.70 -4.24 -3.39
C ALA A 41 -6.72 -3.86 -2.29
N GLY A 42 -6.85 -2.56 -1.97
CA GLY A 42 -7.73 -2.07 -0.91
C GLY A 42 -7.11 -2.08 0.49
N CYS A 43 -5.78 -2.22 0.60
CA CYS A 43 -5.09 -2.19 1.90
C CYS A 43 -4.88 -0.75 2.40
N SER A 44 -4.79 -0.61 3.73
CA SER A 44 -4.20 0.59 4.36
C SER A 44 -2.72 0.36 4.61
N ILE A 45 -1.89 1.40 4.50
CA ILE A 45 -0.43 1.27 4.48
C ILE A 45 0.25 2.12 5.56
N VAL A 46 1.31 1.56 6.14
CA VAL A 46 2.28 2.26 7.01
C VAL A 46 3.65 2.14 6.35
N VAL A 47 4.18 3.24 5.86
CA VAL A 47 5.41 3.30 5.07
C VAL A 47 6.57 3.78 5.95
N LYS A 48 7.68 3.03 5.95
CA LYS A 48 8.94 3.41 6.60
C LYS A 48 10.05 3.50 5.56
N PRO A 49 10.42 4.70 5.08
CA PRO A 49 11.54 4.87 4.16
C PRO A 49 12.89 4.65 4.86
N ALA A 50 13.94 4.42 4.06
CA ALA A 50 15.31 4.45 4.56
C ALA A 50 15.66 5.86 5.06
N LYS A 51 16.40 5.95 6.18
CA LYS A 51 16.70 7.21 6.86
C LYS A 51 17.44 8.20 5.96
N GLU A 52 18.31 7.68 5.10
CA GLU A 52 19.17 8.42 4.18
C GLU A 52 18.38 9.14 3.09
N THR A 53 17.18 8.65 2.75
CA THR A 53 16.46 9.06 1.53
C THR A 53 14.97 9.32 1.76
N THR A 54 14.65 10.18 2.72
CA THR A 54 13.27 10.37 3.22
C THR A 54 12.46 11.43 2.45
N LEU A 55 13.13 12.41 1.82
CA LEU A 55 12.47 13.62 1.29
C LEU A 55 11.42 13.34 0.20
N SER A 56 11.69 12.40 -0.71
CA SER A 56 10.73 12.04 -1.76
C SER A 56 9.48 11.36 -1.19
N ALA A 57 9.62 10.55 -0.13
CA ALA A 57 8.50 9.92 0.53
C ALA A 57 7.63 10.94 1.27
N LEU A 58 8.25 11.93 1.94
CA LEU A 58 7.53 13.05 2.56
C LEU A 58 6.72 13.84 1.52
N ARG A 59 7.32 14.13 0.35
CA ARG A 59 6.58 14.84 -0.71
C ARG A 59 5.41 14.02 -1.25
N VAL A 60 5.54 12.70 -1.36
CA VAL A 60 4.42 11.83 -1.74
C VAL A 60 3.33 11.81 -0.66
N ALA A 61 3.67 11.88 0.63
CA ALA A 61 2.67 11.96 1.70
C ALA A 61 1.83 13.24 1.62
N GLU A 62 2.45 14.38 1.31
CA GLU A 62 1.75 15.65 1.05
C GLU A 62 0.82 15.51 -0.17
N LEU A 63 1.35 14.99 -1.28
CA LEU A 63 0.57 14.78 -2.51
C LEU A 63 -0.59 13.79 -2.31
N ALA A 64 -0.40 12.75 -1.50
CA ALA A 64 -1.45 11.80 -1.14
C ALA A 64 -2.61 12.48 -0.39
N HIS A 65 -2.28 13.40 0.52
CA HIS A 65 -3.27 14.21 1.21
C HIS A 65 -3.99 15.16 0.24
N GLU A 66 -3.25 15.88 -0.61
CA GLU A 66 -3.82 16.76 -1.64
C GLU A 66 -4.73 15.99 -2.63
N ALA A 67 -4.37 14.75 -2.96
CA ALA A 67 -5.16 13.86 -3.83
C ALA A 67 -6.44 13.31 -3.17
N GLY A 68 -6.67 13.59 -1.88
CA GLY A 68 -7.86 13.16 -1.16
C GLY A 68 -7.84 11.70 -0.72
N ILE A 69 -6.66 11.09 -0.54
CA ILE A 69 -6.58 9.76 0.08
C ILE A 69 -7.19 9.84 1.49
N PRO A 70 -8.14 8.94 1.85
CA PRO A 70 -8.78 8.99 3.16
C PRO A 70 -7.77 8.93 4.30
N ALA A 71 -8.03 9.69 5.37
CA ALA A 71 -7.17 9.71 6.55
C ALA A 71 -6.98 8.29 7.11
N GLY A 72 -5.73 7.94 7.40
CA GLY A 72 -5.35 6.61 7.92
C GLY A 72 -5.11 5.53 6.85
N VAL A 73 -5.47 5.75 5.58
CA VAL A 73 -5.17 4.80 4.50
C VAL A 73 -3.70 4.86 4.10
N PHE A 74 -3.08 6.06 4.14
CA PHE A 74 -1.66 6.27 3.89
C PHE A 74 -1.01 6.90 5.13
N ASN A 75 -0.04 6.21 5.73
CA ASN A 75 0.72 6.70 6.87
C ASN A 75 2.23 6.59 6.57
N LEU A 76 3.00 7.62 6.88
CA LEU A 76 4.45 7.66 6.72
C LEU A 76 5.11 7.83 8.10
N VAL A 77 6.08 6.97 8.43
CA VAL A 77 6.79 6.93 9.72
C VAL A 77 8.30 6.87 9.59
#